data_AF-A0A9D8T6T8-F1
#
_entry.id   AF-A0A9D8T6T8-F1
#
_cell.length_a   1.000
_cell.length_b   1.000
_cell.length_c   1.000
_cell.angle_alpha   90.00
_cell.angle_beta   90.00
_cell.angle_gamma   90.00
#
_symmetry.space_group_name_H-M   'P 1'
#
loop_
_entity.id
_entity.type
_entity.pdbx_description
1 polymer ?
#
loop_
_entity_poly.entity_id
_entity_poly.type
_entity_poly.pdbx_seq_one_letter_code
_entity_poly.pdbx_strand_id
1 'polypeptide(L)'
;MRKPRKQQRPLTTEQAEEAVKRHNFWRALEMLCTKVGKAKEFHWYIRRRDPDATIGQISEFKRKMVRLLSFNYDVHRRPNPNFNKKLLPSGTPGAEPLSYPPEWRE
;
A
#
# COMPACT_ATOMS: atom_id res chain seq x y z
N MET A 1 25.90 -4.92 32.98
CA MET A 1 25.37 -3.54 32.92
C MET A 1 24.21 -3.47 31.92
N ARG A 2 22.99 -3.15 32.35
CA ARG A 2 21.84 -2.96 31.43
C ARG A 2 21.92 -1.55 30.85
N LYS A 3 21.92 -1.42 29.51
CA LYS A 3 21.89 -0.10 28.84
C LYS A 3 20.64 0.66 29.30
N PRO A 4 20.72 1.97 29.60
CA PRO A 4 19.56 2.75 29.98
C PRO A 4 18.53 2.70 28.85
N ARG A 5 17.30 2.34 29.20
CA ARG A 5 16.15 2.34 28.28
C ARG A 5 15.97 3.80 27.82
N LYS A 6 16.33 4.11 26.58
CA LYS A 6 16.05 5.44 26.00
C LYS A 6 14.56 5.71 26.21
N GLN A 7 14.22 6.71 27.01
CA GLN A 7 12.84 7.17 27.13
C GLN A 7 12.42 7.63 25.73
N GLN A 8 11.51 6.90 25.10
CA GLN A 8 10.93 7.34 23.83
C GLN A 8 10.16 8.62 24.14
N ARG A 9 10.56 9.71 23.48
CA ARG A 9 9.79 10.95 23.52
C ARG A 9 8.37 10.64 23.03
N PRO A 10 7.33 11.18 23.67
CA PRO A 10 5.97 11.01 23.18
C PRO A 10 5.89 11.52 21.73
N LEU A 11 5.24 10.75 20.87
CA LEU A 11 4.94 11.16 19.50
C LEU A 11 4.08 12.43 19.53
N THR A 12 4.41 13.42 18.72
CA THR A 12 3.52 14.57 18.52
C THR A 12 2.26 14.12 17.77
N THR A 13 1.16 14.87 17.89
CA THR A 13 -0.08 14.61 17.16
C THR A 13 0.16 14.50 15.65
N GLU A 14 0.97 15.41 15.09
CA GLU A 14 1.35 15.39 13.68
C GLU A 14 2.10 14.10 13.29
N GLN A 15 3.05 13.65 14.12
CA GLN A 15 3.78 12.41 13.86
C GLN A 15 2.86 11.18 13.92
N ALA A 16 1.89 11.19 14.83
CA ALA A 16 0.89 10.12 14.93
C ALA A 16 -0.03 10.08 13.70
N GLU A 17 -0.51 11.24 13.24
CA GLU A 17 -1.33 11.35 12.04
C GLU A 17 -0.59 10.88 10.78
N GLU A 18 0.66 11.31 10.61
CA GLU A 18 1.50 10.88 9.49
C GLU A 18 1.79 9.37 9.53
N ALA A 19 1.99 8.80 10.72
CA ALA A 19 2.14 7.36 10.88
C ALA A 19 0.86 6.61 10.47
N VAL A 20 -0.32 7.11 10.83
CA VAL A 20 -1.62 6.53 10.45
C VAL A 20 -1.82 6.62 8.93
N LYS A 21 -1.57 7.77 8.31
CA LYS A 21 -1.65 7.93 6.84
C LYS A 21 -0.74 6.93 6.12
N ARG A 22 0.51 6.81 6.59
CA ARG A 22 1.48 5.87 6.04
C ARG A 22 1.01 4.42 6.19
N HIS A 23 0.45 4.06 7.35
CA HIS A 23 -0.09 2.72 7.58
C HIS A 23 -1.24 2.41 6.62
N ASN A 24 -2.21 3.32 6.50
CA ASN A 24 -3.37 3.16 5.64
C ASN A 24 -2.98 3.07 4.16
N PHE A 25 -2.01 3.86 3.72
CA PHE A 25 -1.46 3.77 2.37
C PHE A 25 -0.89 2.37 2.07
N TRP A 26 -0.04 1.84 2.97
CA TRP A 26 0.58 0.53 2.76
C TRP A 26 -0.45 -0.60 2.76
N ARG A 27 -1.47 -0.51 3.62
CA ARG A 27 -2.57 -1.47 3.64
C ARG A 27 -3.39 -1.40 2.36
N ALA A 28 -3.71 -0.21 1.87
CA ALA A 28 -4.43 -0.04 0.62
C ALA A 28 -3.65 -0.60 -0.59
N LEU A 29 -2.34 -0.38 -0.63
CA LEU A 29 -1.46 -0.91 -1.66
C LEU A 29 -1.37 -2.44 -1.63
N GLU A 30 -1.29 -3.03 -0.44
CA GLU A 30 -1.33 -4.48 -0.23
C GLU A 30 -2.64 -5.10 -0.73
N MET A 31 -3.79 -4.51 -0.36
CA MET A 31 -5.10 -4.95 -0.84
C MET A 31 -5.23 -4.86 -2.36
N LEU A 32 -4.77 -3.77 -2.97
CA LEU A 32 -4.74 -3.61 -4.41
C LEU A 32 -3.90 -4.71 -5.08
N CYS A 33 -2.69 -4.96 -4.56
CA CYS A 33 -1.81 -6.01 -5.08
C CYS A 33 -2.47 -7.38 -4.98
N THR A 34 -3.17 -7.69 -3.88
CA THR A 34 -3.96 -8.92 -3.76
C THR A 34 -5.04 -9.01 -4.81
N LYS A 35 -5.81 -7.94 -5.04
CA LYS A 35 -6.90 -7.92 -6.03
C LYS A 35 -6.41 -8.19 -7.45
N VAL A 36 -5.23 -7.69 -7.84
CA VAL A 36 -4.66 -7.88 -9.18
C VAL A 36 -3.73 -9.08 -9.28
N GLY A 37 -3.68 -9.95 -8.26
CA GLY A 37 -2.85 -11.16 -8.28
C GLY A 37 -1.34 -10.92 -8.11
N LYS A 38 -0.94 -9.77 -7.57
CA LYS A 38 0.45 -9.32 -7.35
C LYS A 38 0.85 -9.29 -5.87
N ALA A 39 0.13 -10.02 -5.02
CA ALA A 39 0.42 -10.09 -3.58
C ALA A 39 1.85 -10.60 -3.32
N LYS A 40 2.30 -11.60 -4.09
CA LYS A 40 3.64 -12.19 -3.94
C LYS A 40 4.73 -11.14 -4.17
N GLU A 41 4.66 -10.40 -5.27
CA GLU A 41 5.60 -9.32 -5.59
C GLU A 41 5.58 -8.23 -4.52
N PHE A 42 4.40 -7.84 -4.02
CA PHE A 42 4.32 -6.89 -2.92
C PHE A 42 5.05 -7.38 -1.65
N HIS A 43 4.81 -8.62 -1.23
CA HIS A 43 5.46 -9.17 -0.04
C HIS A 43 6.95 -9.38 -0.23
N TRP A 44 7.39 -9.84 -1.41
CA TRP A 44 8.79 -10.15 -1.67
C TRP A 44 9.58 -8.89 -1.99
N TYR A 45 9.19 -8.15 -3.03
CA TYR A 45 9.94 -6.99 -3.52
C TYR A 45 9.89 -5.82 -2.53
N ILE A 46 8.74 -5.60 -1.88
CA ILE A 46 8.55 -4.40 -1.06
C ILE A 46 8.74 -4.66 0.43
N ARG A 47 8.04 -5.65 1.00
CA ARG A 47 8.08 -5.90 2.46
C ARG A 47 9.37 -6.59 2.90
N ARG A 48 9.81 -7.61 2.14
CA ARG A 48 10.99 -8.42 2.48
C ARG A 48 12.28 -7.93 1.81
N ARG A 49 12.19 -6.97 0.88
CA ARG A 49 13.31 -6.48 0.07
C ARG A 49 14.07 -7.64 -0.57
N ASP A 50 13.39 -8.30 -1.49
CA ASP A 50 13.93 -9.40 -2.29
C ASP A 50 15.35 -9.05 -2.78
N PRO A 51 16.38 -9.81 -2.38
CA PRO A 51 17.76 -9.55 -2.75
C PRO A 51 18.01 -9.73 -4.25
N ASP A 52 17.19 -10.51 -4.94
CA ASP A 52 17.34 -10.80 -6.38
C ASP A 52 16.63 -9.76 -7.25
N ALA A 53 15.70 -8.99 -6.68
CA ALA A 53 15.00 -7.94 -7.39
C ALA A 53 15.88 -6.69 -7.55
N THR A 54 16.08 -6.26 -8.78
CA THR A 54 16.82 -5.02 -9.04
C THR A 54 16.06 -3.82 -8.48
N ILE A 55 16.81 -2.78 -8.07
CA ILE A 55 16.23 -1.50 -7.60
C ILE A 55 15.26 -0.92 -8.63
N GLY A 56 15.55 -1.11 -9.93
CA GLY A 56 14.71 -0.71 -11.05
C GLY A 56 13.36 -1.43 -11.06
N GLN A 57 13.34 -2.76 -10.94
CA GLN A 57 12.12 -3.57 -10.90
C GLN A 57 11.22 -3.19 -9.70
N ILE A 58 11.82 -3.03 -8.52
CA ILE A 58 11.08 -2.63 -7.31
C ILE A 58 10.45 -1.24 -7.51
N SER A 59 11.22 -0.30 -8.07
CA SER A 59 10.77 1.08 -8.32
C SER A 59 9.68 1.14 -9.37
N GLU A 60 9.80 0.37 -10.46
CA GLU A 60 8.79 0.31 -11.51
C GLU A 60 7.49 -0.32 -11.01
N PHE A 61 7.58 -1.45 -10.30
CA PHE A 61 6.43 -2.11 -9.69
C PHE A 61 5.70 -1.16 -8.74
N LYS A 62 6.45 -0.49 -7.84
CA LYS A 62 5.87 0.48 -6.90
C LYS A 62 5.22 1.63 -7.64
N ARG A 63 5.87 2.20 -8.67
CA ARG A 63 5.30 3.30 -9.46
C ARG A 63 3.99 2.91 -10.13
N LYS A 64 3.94 1.73 -10.77
CA LYS A 64 2.74 1.20 -11.41
C LYS A 64 1.63 1.00 -10.37
N MET A 65 1.87 0.24 -9.30
CA MET A 65 0.84 -0.06 -8.30
C MET A 65 0.33 1.19 -7.57
N VAL A 66 1.21 2.15 -7.26
CA VAL A 66 0.81 3.41 -6.62
C VAL A 66 -0.05 4.26 -7.57
N ARG A 67 0.29 4.31 -8.86
CA ARG A 67 -0.53 5.01 -9.86
C ARG A 67 -1.92 4.39 -9.96
N LEU A 68 -2.00 3.06 -10.07
CA LEU A 68 -3.28 2.34 -10.09
C LEU A 68 -4.09 2.58 -8.80
N LEU A 69 -3.42 2.60 -7.64
CA LEU A 69 -4.06 2.90 -6.36
C LEU A 69 -4.67 4.31 -6.36
N SER A 70 -3.91 5.33 -6.77
CA SER A 70 -4.38 6.71 -6.80
C SER A 70 -5.60 6.92 -7.71
N PHE A 71 -5.74 6.11 -8.76
CA PHE A 71 -6.88 6.16 -9.66
C PHE A 71 -8.17 5.55 -9.06
N ASN A 72 -8.05 4.72 -8.02
CA ASN A 72 -9.15 3.96 -7.42
C ASN A 72 -9.42 4.31 -5.96
N TYR A 73 -8.49 4.99 -5.29
CA TYR A 73 -8.54 5.25 -3.87
C TYR A 73 -7.73 6.48 -3.47
N ASP A 74 -8.42 7.40 -2.81
CA ASP A 74 -7.83 8.57 -2.19
C ASP A 74 -7.61 8.32 -0.69
N VAL A 75 -6.35 8.15 -0.30
CA VAL A 75 -5.94 7.90 1.09
C VAL A 75 -6.21 9.09 2.01
N HIS A 76 -6.29 10.32 1.47
CA HIS A 76 -6.55 11.53 2.23
C HIS A 76 -8.04 11.68 2.55
N ARG A 77 -8.92 11.35 1.60
CA ARG A 77 -10.38 11.45 1.79
C ARG A 77 -11.01 10.22 2.44
N ARG A 78 -10.39 9.05 2.28
CA ARG A 78 -10.95 7.78 2.78
C ARG A 78 -9.87 7.04 3.56
N PRO A 79 -9.68 7.29 4.87
CA PRO A 79 -8.56 6.72 5.59
C PRO A 79 -8.65 5.20 5.82
N ASN A 80 -9.83 4.58 5.68
CA ASN A 80 -9.99 3.14 5.93
C ASN A 80 -10.12 2.35 4.61
N PRO A 81 -9.05 1.68 4.15
CA PRO A 81 -9.07 0.96 2.87
C PRO A 81 -9.90 -0.33 2.90
N ASN A 82 -10.13 -0.91 4.08
CA ASN A 82 -10.81 -2.21 4.22
C ASN A 82 -12.26 -2.20 3.73
N PHE A 83 -12.89 -1.02 3.66
CA PHE A 83 -14.27 -0.86 3.21
C PHE A 83 -14.38 -0.36 1.77
N ASN A 84 -13.26 -0.13 1.09
CA ASN A 84 -13.30 0.32 -0.31
C ASN A 84 -13.57 -0.87 -1.23
N LYS A 85 -14.77 -0.90 -1.82
CA LYS A 85 -15.22 -1.89 -2.81
C LYS A 85 -14.25 -2.09 -3.98
N LYS A 86 -13.52 -1.05 -4.39
CA LYS A 86 -12.50 -1.12 -5.46
C LYS A 86 -11.24 -1.87 -5.03
N LEU A 87 -10.93 -1.91 -3.73
CA LEU A 87 -9.74 -2.58 -3.19
C LEU A 87 -10.04 -3.99 -2.67
N LEU A 88 -11.32 -4.34 -2.48
CA LEU A 88 -11.71 -5.68 -2.06
C LEU A 88 -11.24 -6.74 -3.08
N PRO A 89 -10.75 -7.92 -2.62
CA PRO A 89 -10.36 -9.01 -3.49
C PRO A 89 -11.50 -9.44 -4.43
N SER A 90 -11.13 -9.85 -5.65
CA SER A 90 -12.05 -10.42 -6.63
C SER A 90 -12.75 -11.64 -6.03
N GLY A 91 -14.09 -11.64 -6.02
CA GLY A 91 -14.91 -12.68 -5.38
C GLY A 91 -15.50 -12.29 -4.01
N THR A 92 -15.11 -11.16 -3.42
CA THR A 92 -15.77 -10.64 -2.22
C THR A 92 -17.13 -10.01 -2.59
N PRO A 93 -18.22 -10.25 -1.84
CA PRO A 93 -19.51 -9.59 -2.08
C PRO A 93 -19.37 -8.06 -2.10
N GLY A 94 -19.89 -7.42 -3.15
CA GLY A 94 -19.81 -5.98 -3.33
C GLY A 94 -18.45 -5.45 -3.80
N ALA A 95 -17.49 -6.32 -4.15
CA ALA A 95 -16.27 -5.90 -4.81
C ALA A 95 -16.56 -5.34 -6.20
N GLU A 96 -15.96 -4.19 -6.51
CA GLU A 96 -16.09 -3.51 -7.79
C GLU A 96 -14.83 -3.69 -8.65
N PRO A 97 -14.96 -3.64 -9.99
CA PRO A 97 -13.80 -3.67 -10.88
C PRO A 97 -12.95 -2.42 -10.71
N LEU A 98 -11.64 -2.56 -10.92
CA LEU A 98 -10.71 -1.43 -10.93
C LEU A 98 -10.90 -0.57 -12.17
N SER A 99 -10.74 0.72 -12.01
CA SER A 99 -10.55 1.67 -13.09
C SER A 99 -9.06 1.74 -13.42
N TYR A 100 -8.71 1.59 -14.69
CA TYR A 100 -7.33 1.66 -15.14
C TYR A 100 -7.03 3.04 -15.75
N PRO A 101 -5.81 3.56 -15.57
CA PRO A 101 -5.37 4.75 -16.28
C PRO A 101 -5.53 4.58 -17.80
N PRO A 102 -5.90 5.64 -18.55
CA PRO A 102 -6.15 5.55 -20.00
C PRO A 102 -4.97 4.97 -20.79
N GLU A 103 -3.75 5.29 -20.38
CA GLU A 103 -2.51 4.82 -21.03
C GLU A 103 -2.17 3.34 -20.77
N TRP A 104 -2.97 2.62 -19.99
CA TRP A 104 -2.81 1.18 -19.73
C TRP A 104 -3.84 0.32 -20.44
N ARG A 105 -4.77 0.92 -21.18
CA ARG A 105 -5.63 0.18 -22.09
C ARG A 105 -4.81 -0.12 -23.35
N GLU A 106 -4.40 -1.38 -23.48
CA GLU A 106 -3.96 -1.95 -24.76
C GLU A 106 -5.16 -2.08 -25.72
#